data_AF-A0A504JEY7-F1
#
_entry.id   AF-A0A504JEY7-F1
#
_cell.length_a   1.000
_cell.length_b   1.000
_cell.length_c   1.000
_cell.angle_alpha   90.00
_cell.angle_beta   90.00
_cell.angle_gamma   90.00
#
_symmetry.space_group_name_H-M   'P 1'
#
loop_
_entity.id
_entity.type
_entity.pdbx_description
1 polymer ?
#
loop_
_entity_poly.entity_id
_entity_poly.type
_entity_poly.pdbx_seq_one_letter_code
_entity_poly.pdbx_strand_id
1 'polypeptide(L)'
;MIDIKSKSDIIIPFGKIGDENWLDKTKYIITEFADNWGNELSKSISVEQLSELEKRLGTTLPDSLKLFYQKFGIANIGEQLQNFTEIGWIKDIWKDQPEYGPDFSDEDKKYLPFLVSFSDYLGNGNMFCFHCETKEIYYFDHDTQPFLTKLFDDASDYIKGCLISCQIDLFNQEIGQEKVEEWCEEILDEMFGEDIIEKWKY
;
A
#
# COMPACT_ATOMS: atom_id res chain seq x y z
N MET A 1 -12.68 14.87 -14.03
CA MET A 1 -11.49 15.59 -13.60
C MET A 1 -11.66 16.00 -12.16
N ILE A 2 -11.06 15.24 -11.26
CA ILE A 2 -10.83 15.70 -9.88
C ILE A 2 -9.95 16.96 -9.97
N ASP A 3 -10.33 18.00 -9.24
CA ASP A 3 -9.68 19.31 -9.22
C ASP A 3 -9.83 19.86 -7.80
N ILE A 4 -8.91 19.48 -6.91
CA ILE A 4 -9.06 19.66 -5.46
C ILE A 4 -8.85 21.12 -5.08
N LYS A 5 -9.90 21.76 -4.56
CA LYS A 5 -9.91 23.18 -4.16
C LYS A 5 -10.00 23.37 -2.65
N SER A 6 -10.39 22.32 -1.94
CA SER A 6 -10.62 22.30 -0.50
C SER A 6 -10.38 20.90 0.08
N LYS A 7 -10.11 20.81 1.39
CA LYS A 7 -9.97 19.54 2.12
C LYS A 7 -11.18 18.60 1.90
N SER A 8 -12.38 19.16 1.80
CA SER A 8 -13.62 18.38 1.58
C SER A 8 -13.74 17.77 0.18
N ASP A 9 -12.92 18.20 -0.78
CA ASP A 9 -12.90 17.61 -2.13
C ASP A 9 -12.10 16.29 -2.15
N ILE A 10 -11.27 16.02 -1.13
CA ILE A 10 -10.53 14.76 -1.01
C ILE A 10 -11.51 13.62 -0.77
N ILE A 11 -11.46 12.63 -1.64
CA ILE A 11 -12.40 11.51 -1.62
C ILE A 11 -11.86 10.43 -0.68
N ILE A 12 -12.57 10.19 0.41
CA ILE A 12 -12.38 8.98 1.22
C ILE A 12 -12.98 7.79 0.46
N PRO A 13 -12.16 6.82 0.01
CA PRO A 13 -12.59 5.84 -0.99
C PRO A 13 -13.59 4.84 -0.43
N PHE A 14 -13.40 4.37 0.81
CA PHE A 14 -14.23 3.36 1.45
C PHE A 14 -13.97 3.30 2.96
N GLY A 15 -14.85 2.63 3.71
CA GLY A 15 -14.57 2.19 5.08
C GLY A 15 -13.67 0.95 5.07
N LYS A 16 -14.12 -0.10 4.37
CA LYS A 16 -13.39 -1.33 4.11
C LYS A 16 -13.56 -1.81 2.67
N ILE A 17 -12.55 -2.49 2.13
CA ILE A 17 -12.66 -3.11 0.81
C ILE A 17 -13.72 -4.23 0.86
N GLY A 18 -14.70 -4.15 -0.04
CA GLY A 18 -15.86 -5.04 -0.06
C GLY A 18 -17.17 -4.39 0.43
N ASP A 19 -17.11 -3.21 1.06
CA ASP A 19 -18.28 -2.47 1.52
C ASP A 19 -19.13 -1.92 0.36
N GLU A 20 -20.36 -1.49 0.64
CA GLU A 20 -21.19 -0.82 -0.36
C GLU A 20 -20.48 0.42 -0.93
N ASN A 21 -20.47 0.55 -2.27
CA ASN A 21 -19.85 1.66 -3.02
C ASN A 21 -18.31 1.75 -3.00
N TRP A 22 -17.57 0.79 -2.43
CA TRP A 22 -16.09 0.84 -2.46
C TRP A 22 -15.55 0.87 -3.89
N LEU A 23 -16.18 0.11 -4.80
CA LEU A 23 -15.77 0.01 -6.20
C LEU A 23 -15.84 1.34 -6.94
N ASP A 24 -16.92 2.10 -6.76
CA ASP A 24 -17.20 3.27 -7.58
C ASP A 24 -16.22 4.39 -7.28
N LYS A 25 -16.00 4.68 -5.99
CA LYS A 25 -15.04 5.70 -5.56
C LYS A 25 -13.60 5.30 -5.86
N THR A 26 -13.22 4.05 -5.56
CA THR A 26 -11.87 3.58 -5.88
C THR A 26 -11.60 3.62 -7.38
N LYS A 27 -12.55 3.16 -8.20
CA LYS A 27 -12.43 3.24 -9.66
C LYS A 27 -12.29 4.69 -10.12
N TYR A 28 -13.08 5.59 -9.54
CA TYR A 28 -13.03 7.01 -9.89
C TYR A 28 -11.66 7.62 -9.61
N ILE A 29 -11.11 7.43 -8.39
CA ILE A 29 -9.79 7.94 -8.00
C ILE A 29 -8.69 7.36 -8.92
N ILE A 30 -8.67 6.03 -9.11
CA ILE A 30 -7.64 5.38 -9.96
C ILE A 30 -7.72 5.87 -11.41
N THR A 31 -8.93 6.06 -11.94
CA THR A 31 -9.11 6.57 -13.32
C THR A 31 -8.57 7.98 -13.45
N GLU A 32 -8.93 8.87 -12.54
CA GLU A 32 -8.52 10.26 -12.56
C GLU A 32 -7.01 10.41 -12.37
N PHE A 33 -6.42 9.60 -11.49
CA PHE A 33 -4.97 9.54 -11.29
C PHE A 33 -4.23 9.02 -12.53
N ALA A 34 -4.74 7.95 -13.15
CA ALA A 34 -4.16 7.42 -14.37
C ALA A 34 -4.23 8.43 -15.53
N ASP A 35 -5.38 9.09 -15.71
CA ASP A 35 -5.59 10.11 -16.74
C ASP A 35 -4.66 11.31 -16.54
N ASN A 36 -4.46 11.76 -15.28
CA ASN A 36 -3.55 12.87 -14.94
C ASN A 36 -2.10 12.60 -15.38
N TRP A 37 -1.66 11.36 -15.24
CA TRP A 37 -0.30 10.92 -15.58
C TRP A 37 -0.18 10.30 -16.98
N GLY A 38 -1.27 10.20 -17.74
CA GLY A 38 -1.30 9.56 -19.05
C GLY A 38 -1.02 8.05 -19.02
N ASN A 39 -1.35 7.39 -17.91
CA ASN A 39 -1.14 5.96 -17.69
C ASN A 39 -2.37 5.13 -18.13
N GLU A 40 -2.13 3.89 -18.56
CA GLU A 40 -3.21 2.94 -18.79
C GLU A 40 -3.69 2.33 -17.46
N LEU A 41 -4.98 1.99 -17.41
CA LEU A 41 -5.53 1.24 -16.28
C LEU A 41 -5.03 -0.20 -16.28
N SER A 42 -4.61 -0.66 -15.10
CA SER A 42 -4.23 -2.05 -14.88
C SER A 42 -5.42 -3.00 -15.08
N LYS A 43 -5.11 -4.18 -15.62
CA LYS A 43 -6.11 -5.23 -15.86
C LYS A 43 -6.41 -5.96 -14.56
N SER A 44 -7.67 -6.33 -14.37
CA SER A 44 -8.08 -7.24 -13.29
C SER A 44 -7.28 -8.54 -13.30
N ILE A 45 -6.88 -9.01 -12.13
CA ILE A 45 -6.18 -10.28 -11.96
C ILE A 45 -7.18 -11.40 -11.72
N SER A 46 -7.00 -12.55 -12.38
CA SER A 46 -7.91 -13.68 -12.25
C SER A 46 -7.74 -14.43 -10.93
N VAL A 47 -8.77 -15.21 -10.56
CA VAL A 47 -8.72 -16.08 -9.38
C VAL A 47 -7.60 -17.11 -9.51
N GLU A 48 -7.37 -17.61 -10.71
CA GLU A 48 -6.34 -18.59 -11.02
C GLU A 48 -4.94 -18.00 -10.81
N GLN A 49 -4.70 -16.77 -11.29
CA GLN A 49 -3.42 -16.08 -11.08
C GLN A 49 -3.13 -15.83 -9.59
N LEU A 50 -4.15 -15.44 -8.82
CA LEU A 50 -4.03 -15.29 -7.37
C LEU A 50 -3.74 -16.62 -6.69
N SER A 51 -4.43 -17.70 -7.10
CA SER A 51 -4.20 -19.04 -6.56
C SER A 51 -2.80 -19.57 -6.86
N GLU A 52 -2.27 -19.29 -8.06
CA GLU A 52 -0.90 -19.61 -8.43
C GLU A 52 0.12 -18.88 -7.55
N LEU A 53 -0.12 -17.58 -7.29
CA LEU A 53 0.70 -16.78 -6.38
C LEU A 53 0.65 -17.35 -4.95
N GLU A 54 -0.53 -17.56 -4.38
CA GLU A 54 -0.70 -18.11 -3.04
C GLU A 54 -0.04 -19.50 -2.89
N LYS A 55 -0.16 -20.34 -3.92
CA LYS A 55 0.51 -21.64 -3.97
C LYS A 55 2.03 -21.51 -3.99
N ARG A 56 2.58 -20.54 -4.74
CA ARG A 56 4.03 -20.26 -4.75
C ARG A 56 4.52 -19.77 -3.40
N LEU A 57 3.75 -18.91 -2.73
CA LEU A 57 4.10 -18.36 -1.43
C LEU A 57 3.90 -19.37 -0.28
N GLY A 58 3.03 -20.36 -0.46
CA GLY A 58 2.66 -21.29 0.61
C GLY A 58 1.74 -20.67 1.66
N THR A 59 1.08 -19.55 1.33
CA THR A 59 0.11 -18.85 2.18
C THR A 59 -0.92 -18.13 1.33
N THR A 60 -2.03 -17.73 1.93
CA THR A 60 -3.04 -16.88 1.29
C THR A 60 -2.66 -15.40 1.34
N LEU A 61 -3.11 -14.62 0.38
CA LEU A 61 -3.09 -13.17 0.46
C LEU A 61 -4.20 -12.67 1.41
N PRO A 62 -4.06 -11.47 2.01
CA PRO A 62 -5.17 -10.80 2.68
C PRO A 62 -6.40 -10.70 1.76
N ASP A 63 -7.60 -10.94 2.30
CA ASP A 63 -8.83 -10.98 1.49
C ASP A 63 -9.13 -9.64 0.80
N SER A 64 -8.87 -8.52 1.49
CA SER A 64 -8.99 -7.18 0.93
C SER A 64 -8.01 -6.93 -0.23
N LEU A 65 -6.77 -7.40 -0.10
CA LEU A 65 -5.77 -7.29 -1.16
C LEU A 65 -6.14 -8.14 -2.39
N LYS A 66 -6.65 -9.37 -2.18
CA LYS A 66 -7.18 -10.19 -3.29
C LYS A 66 -8.32 -9.50 -4.01
N LEU A 67 -9.29 -9.00 -3.26
CA LEU A 67 -10.46 -8.35 -3.84
C LEU A 67 -10.06 -7.09 -4.61
N PHE A 68 -9.06 -6.34 -4.12
CA PHE A 68 -8.47 -5.22 -4.86
C PHE A 68 -7.85 -5.68 -6.19
N TYR A 69 -6.95 -6.67 -6.17
CA TYR A 69 -6.30 -7.19 -7.37
C TYR A 69 -7.31 -7.74 -8.41
N GLN A 70 -8.38 -8.38 -7.95
CA GLN A 70 -9.44 -8.88 -8.85
C GLN A 70 -10.21 -7.78 -9.59
N LYS A 71 -10.16 -6.54 -9.10
CA LYS A 71 -10.94 -5.42 -9.65
C LYS A 71 -10.06 -4.42 -10.37
N PHE A 72 -8.90 -4.12 -9.80
CA PHE A 72 -8.02 -3.06 -10.27
C PHE A 72 -6.64 -3.56 -10.69
N GLY A 73 -6.34 -4.84 -10.44
CA GLY A 73 -5.02 -5.41 -10.67
C GLY A 73 -3.93 -4.69 -9.90
N ILE A 74 -2.72 -4.69 -10.46
CA ILE A 74 -1.57 -3.97 -9.91
C ILE A 74 -1.70 -2.51 -10.35
N ALA A 75 -2.71 -1.82 -9.82
CA ALA A 75 -2.98 -0.42 -10.14
C ALA A 75 -1.92 0.51 -9.55
N ASN A 76 -1.61 1.60 -10.25
CA ASN A 76 -0.85 2.68 -9.66
C ASN A 76 -1.77 3.46 -8.70
N ILE A 77 -1.42 3.46 -7.42
CA ILE A 77 -2.19 4.09 -6.34
C ILE A 77 -1.36 5.12 -5.56
N GLY A 78 -0.33 5.70 -6.19
CA GLY A 78 0.65 6.56 -5.51
C GLY A 78 1.78 5.78 -4.84
N GLU A 79 1.64 4.46 -4.74
CA GLU A 79 2.69 3.52 -4.36
C GLU A 79 2.81 2.36 -5.36
N GLN A 80 3.96 1.68 -5.31
CA GLN A 80 4.28 0.61 -6.24
C GLN A 80 3.89 -0.76 -5.66
N LEU A 81 2.67 -1.19 -5.94
CA LEU A 81 2.29 -2.60 -5.75
C LEU A 81 3.21 -3.50 -6.57
N GLN A 82 3.80 -4.52 -5.93
CA GLN A 82 4.80 -5.39 -6.53
C GLN A 82 4.20 -6.29 -7.62
N ASN A 83 5.01 -6.63 -8.62
CA ASN A 83 4.63 -7.67 -9.56
C ASN A 83 4.53 -9.02 -8.84
N PHE A 84 3.65 -9.90 -9.32
CA PHE A 84 3.44 -11.21 -8.70
C PHE A 84 4.68 -12.10 -8.73
N THR A 85 5.67 -11.80 -9.57
CA THR A 85 6.97 -12.48 -9.58
C THR A 85 7.94 -11.95 -8.53
N GLU A 86 7.74 -10.73 -8.06
CA GLU A 86 8.59 -10.01 -7.10
C GLU A 86 8.11 -10.22 -5.66
N ILE A 87 6.80 -10.37 -5.45
CA ILE A 87 6.20 -10.72 -4.16
C ILE A 87 6.92 -11.93 -3.55
N GLY A 88 7.49 -11.76 -2.36
CA GLY A 88 8.36 -12.76 -1.75
C GLY A 88 8.50 -12.61 -0.25
N TRP A 89 9.17 -13.57 0.38
CA TRP A 89 9.40 -13.54 1.83
C TRP A 89 10.53 -12.58 2.19
N ILE A 90 10.32 -11.71 3.18
CA ILE A 90 11.36 -10.76 3.63
C ILE A 90 12.61 -11.50 4.12
N LYS A 91 12.43 -12.61 4.84
CA LYS A 91 13.54 -13.47 5.32
C LYS A 91 14.42 -14.04 4.20
N ASP A 92 13.91 -14.13 2.97
CA ASP A 92 14.61 -14.77 1.87
C ASP A 92 15.43 -13.77 1.02
N ILE A 93 15.19 -12.46 1.15
CA ILE A 93 15.84 -11.41 0.35
C ILE A 93 17.37 -11.47 0.46
N TRP A 94 17.89 -11.58 1.69
CA TRP A 94 19.33 -11.61 1.96
C TRP A 94 19.84 -12.99 2.34
N LYS A 95 19.06 -14.05 2.11
CA LYS A 95 19.42 -15.40 2.56
C LYS A 95 20.75 -15.91 2.00
N ASP A 96 21.02 -15.59 0.73
CA ASP A 96 22.23 -16.01 0.05
C ASP A 96 23.43 -15.06 0.29
N GLN A 97 23.17 -13.85 0.81
CA GLN A 97 24.17 -12.84 1.11
C GLN A 97 23.80 -12.06 2.40
N PRO A 98 23.79 -12.74 3.56
CA PRO A 98 23.30 -12.16 4.81
C PRO A 98 24.11 -10.96 5.29
N GLU A 99 25.36 -10.82 4.85
CA GLU A 99 26.22 -9.68 5.15
C GLU A 99 25.72 -8.34 4.60
N TYR A 100 24.83 -8.35 3.60
CA TYR A 100 24.17 -7.15 3.07
C TYR A 100 22.76 -6.95 3.65
N GLY A 101 22.33 -7.84 4.54
CA GLY A 101 21.02 -7.76 5.18
C GLY A 101 20.99 -6.83 6.40
N PRO A 102 19.80 -6.40 6.84
CA PRO A 102 19.63 -5.66 8.08
C PRO A 102 20.09 -6.50 9.28
N ASP A 103 20.71 -5.85 10.26
CA ASP A 103 20.96 -6.47 11.58
C ASP A 103 19.69 -6.46 12.41
N PHE A 104 18.76 -7.37 12.08
CA PHE A 104 17.45 -7.47 12.71
C PHE A 104 17.56 -7.64 14.23
N SER A 105 16.78 -6.83 14.96
CA SER A 105 16.67 -6.97 16.41
C SER A 105 16.01 -8.30 16.80
N ASP A 106 16.11 -8.68 18.07
CA ASP A 106 15.42 -9.88 18.57
C ASP A 106 13.89 -9.75 18.49
N GLU A 107 13.35 -8.53 18.46
CA GLU A 107 11.93 -8.29 18.20
C GLU A 107 11.60 -8.51 16.73
N ASP A 108 12.37 -7.94 15.81
CA ASP A 108 12.17 -8.12 14.37
C ASP A 108 12.20 -9.60 13.98
N LYS A 109 13.15 -10.36 14.55
CA LYS A 109 13.31 -11.80 14.31
C LYS A 109 12.08 -12.62 14.69
N LYS A 110 11.18 -12.12 15.55
CA LYS A 110 9.91 -12.79 15.87
C LYS A 110 8.94 -12.75 14.69
N TYR A 111 8.92 -11.66 13.94
CA TYR A 111 7.98 -11.44 12.83
C TYR A 111 8.57 -11.80 11.48
N LEU A 112 9.88 -11.58 11.28
CA LEU A 112 10.60 -11.81 10.03
C LEU A 112 10.25 -13.13 9.31
N PRO A 113 10.10 -14.29 9.98
CA PRO A 113 9.76 -15.55 9.31
C PRO A 113 8.38 -15.58 8.65
N PHE A 114 7.49 -14.66 9.03
CA PHE A 114 6.07 -14.62 8.67
C PHE A 114 5.73 -13.54 7.64
N LEU A 115 6.66 -12.64 7.30
CA LEU A 115 6.35 -11.48 6.45
C LEU A 115 6.62 -11.75 4.96
N VAL A 116 5.63 -11.40 4.14
CA VAL A 116 5.66 -11.46 2.69
C VAL A 116 5.43 -10.05 2.13
N SER A 117 6.35 -9.57 1.28
CA SER A 117 6.26 -8.25 0.64
C SER A 117 5.12 -8.21 -0.37
N PHE A 118 4.49 -7.06 -0.56
CA PHE A 118 3.51 -6.84 -1.63
C PHE A 118 3.51 -5.43 -2.23
N SER A 119 4.25 -4.49 -1.65
CA SER A 119 4.45 -3.14 -2.19
C SER A 119 5.87 -2.66 -1.89
N ASP A 120 6.41 -1.86 -2.80
CA ASP A 120 7.64 -1.09 -2.63
C ASP A 120 7.27 0.38 -2.38
N TYR A 121 7.84 0.96 -1.33
CA TYR A 121 7.68 2.38 -1.04
C TYR A 121 8.62 3.17 -1.95
N LEU A 122 8.07 3.67 -3.06
CA LEU A 122 8.76 4.53 -4.03
C LEU A 122 10.10 3.96 -4.56
N GLY A 123 10.29 2.63 -4.47
CA GLY A 123 11.51 1.94 -4.89
C GLY A 123 12.75 2.26 -4.06
N ASN A 124 12.60 2.83 -2.85
CA ASN A 124 13.74 3.22 -2.02
C ASN A 124 14.34 2.06 -1.21
N GLY A 125 13.67 0.91 -1.12
CA GLY A 125 14.09 -0.24 -0.33
C GLY A 125 13.14 -0.56 0.85
N ASN A 126 12.30 0.40 1.24
CA ASN A 126 11.22 0.18 2.18
C ASN A 126 10.07 -0.57 1.48
N MET A 127 9.41 -1.47 2.22
CA MET A 127 8.40 -2.35 1.66
C MET A 127 7.21 -2.50 2.59
N PHE A 128 6.02 -2.63 2.03
CA PHE A 128 4.87 -3.14 2.78
C PHE A 128 4.78 -4.64 2.67
N CYS A 129 4.48 -5.26 3.81
CA CYS A 129 4.43 -6.69 3.99
C CYS A 129 3.10 -7.08 4.63
N PHE A 130 2.62 -8.30 4.36
CA PHE A 130 1.56 -8.90 5.18
C PHE A 130 2.12 -10.07 5.98
N HIS A 131 1.57 -10.27 7.17
CA HIS A 131 1.86 -11.43 7.99
C HIS A 131 1.12 -12.66 7.46
N CYS A 132 1.83 -13.75 7.20
CA CYS A 132 1.28 -14.92 6.50
C CYS A 132 0.19 -15.67 7.29
N GLU A 133 0.14 -15.51 8.62
CA GLU A 133 -0.90 -16.09 9.47
C GLU A 133 -2.04 -15.09 9.77
N THR A 134 -1.73 -13.97 10.45
CA THR A 134 -2.71 -12.97 10.91
C THR A 134 -3.26 -12.05 9.83
N LYS A 135 -2.55 -11.91 8.69
CA LYS A 135 -2.86 -10.99 7.58
C LYS A 135 -2.76 -9.50 7.91
N GLU A 136 -2.21 -9.18 9.08
CA GLU A 136 -1.85 -7.81 9.46
C GLU A 136 -0.76 -7.25 8.54
N ILE A 137 -0.71 -5.93 8.41
CA ILE A 137 0.20 -5.21 7.52
C ILE A 137 1.35 -4.62 8.33
N TYR A 138 2.56 -4.91 7.85
CA TYR A 138 3.81 -4.45 8.41
C TYR A 138 4.52 -3.57 7.39
N TYR A 139 5.25 -2.59 7.89
CA TYR A 139 6.21 -1.82 7.15
C TYR A 139 7.61 -2.35 7.47
N PHE A 140 8.33 -2.73 6.42
CA PHE A 140 9.76 -2.97 6.47
C PHE A 140 10.47 -1.66 6.11
N ASP A 141 11.11 -1.09 7.13
CA ASP A 141 11.99 0.06 7.02
C ASP A 141 13.43 -0.46 6.90
N HIS A 142 14.12 -0.09 5.83
CA HIS A 142 15.52 -0.46 5.61
C HIS A 142 16.50 0.59 6.15
N ASP A 143 16.01 1.77 6.53
CA ASP A 143 16.78 2.94 6.96
C ASP A 143 16.87 3.03 8.49
N THR A 144 15.76 2.81 9.20
CA THR A 144 15.67 3.06 10.65
C THR A 144 15.10 1.89 11.45
N GLN A 145 15.51 1.80 12.71
CA GLN A 145 14.96 0.82 13.66
C GLN A 145 13.73 1.37 14.40
N PRO A 146 12.73 0.51 14.71
CA PRO A 146 12.64 -0.90 14.36
C PRO A 146 12.43 -1.10 12.85
N PHE A 147 13.09 -2.12 12.30
CA PHE A 147 13.01 -2.41 10.87
C PHE A 147 11.65 -2.98 10.50
N LEU A 148 10.98 -3.68 11.41
CA LEU A 148 9.64 -4.23 11.20
C LEU A 148 8.66 -3.57 12.16
N THR A 149 7.71 -2.81 11.60
CA THR A 149 6.65 -2.15 12.37
C THR A 149 5.29 -2.60 11.86
N LYS A 150 4.43 -3.12 12.73
CA LYS A 150 3.02 -3.35 12.38
C LYS A 150 2.33 -2.00 12.23
N LEU A 151 1.71 -1.74 11.09
CA LEU A 151 0.95 -0.51 10.86
C LEU A 151 -0.55 -0.74 10.85
N PHE A 152 -1.04 -1.82 10.22
CA PHE A 152 -2.48 -2.03 10.07
C PHE A 152 -2.92 -3.45 10.38
N ASP A 153 -4.19 -3.62 10.75
CA ASP A 153 -4.82 -4.93 10.93
C ASP A 153 -5.30 -5.53 9.60
N ASP A 154 -5.53 -4.70 8.58
CA ASP A 154 -6.12 -5.10 7.30
C ASP A 154 -5.51 -4.32 6.12
N ALA A 155 -5.27 -4.98 4.99
CA ALA A 155 -4.75 -4.32 3.78
C ALA A 155 -5.68 -3.22 3.23
N SER A 156 -6.95 -3.18 3.63
CA SER A 156 -7.86 -2.09 3.28
C SER A 156 -7.34 -0.75 3.73
N ASP A 157 -6.74 -0.66 4.92
CA ASP A 157 -6.26 0.61 5.48
C ASP A 157 -5.02 1.12 4.76
N TYR A 158 -4.09 0.22 4.42
CA TYR A 158 -2.97 0.52 3.54
C TYR A 158 -3.46 1.06 2.17
N ILE A 159 -4.32 0.32 1.47
CA ILE A 159 -4.82 0.75 0.15
C ILE A 159 -5.59 2.08 0.23
N LYS A 160 -6.35 2.28 1.31
CA LYS A 160 -7.07 3.53 1.57
C LYS A 160 -6.10 4.70 1.73
N GLY A 161 -5.04 4.52 2.50
CA GLY A 161 -4.00 5.52 2.69
C GLY A 161 -3.36 5.91 1.36
N CYS A 162 -2.95 4.93 0.56
CA CYS A 162 -2.38 5.18 -0.78
C CYS A 162 -3.35 5.96 -1.68
N LEU A 163 -4.62 5.56 -1.74
CA LEU A 163 -5.64 6.23 -2.58
C LEU A 163 -5.97 7.64 -2.11
N ILE A 164 -5.82 7.96 -0.82
CA ILE A 164 -5.92 9.33 -0.32
C ILE A 164 -4.68 10.11 -0.74
N SER A 165 -3.48 9.56 -0.52
CA SER A 165 -2.22 10.21 -0.87
C SER A 165 -2.06 10.48 -2.37
N CYS A 166 -2.50 9.57 -3.26
CA CYS A 166 -2.35 9.80 -4.71
C CYS A 166 -3.19 10.96 -5.24
N GLN A 167 -4.21 11.39 -4.49
CA GLN A 167 -5.01 12.56 -4.85
C GLN A 167 -4.25 13.87 -4.70
N ILE A 168 -3.07 13.88 -4.06
CA ILE A 168 -2.17 15.04 -3.99
C ILE A 168 -1.85 15.58 -5.39
N ASP A 169 -1.67 14.71 -6.38
CA ASP A 169 -1.36 15.10 -7.77
C ASP A 169 -2.56 15.64 -8.53
N LEU A 170 -3.76 15.59 -7.95
CA LEU A 170 -5.02 16.09 -8.53
C LEU A 170 -5.36 17.49 -7.98
N PHE A 171 -4.33 18.22 -7.54
CA PHE A 171 -4.45 19.55 -6.96
C PHE A 171 -4.91 20.60 -7.98
N ASN A 172 -5.72 21.56 -7.52
CA ASN A 172 -5.98 22.76 -8.28
C ASN A 172 -4.74 23.67 -8.30
N GLN A 173 -4.40 24.21 -9.46
CA GLN A 173 -3.21 25.06 -9.66
C GLN A 173 -3.17 26.32 -8.76
N GLU A 174 -4.32 26.89 -8.40
CA GLU A 174 -4.38 28.07 -7.51
C GLU A 174 -4.13 27.71 -6.04
N ILE A 175 -4.46 26.47 -5.66
CA ILE A 175 -4.25 25.95 -4.30
C ILE A 175 -2.83 25.44 -4.11
N GLY A 176 -2.29 24.76 -5.13
CA GLY A 176 -0.96 24.16 -5.11
C GLY A 176 -0.91 22.78 -4.44
N GLN A 177 0.06 21.97 -4.86
CA GLN A 177 0.25 20.59 -4.40
C GLN A 177 0.51 20.50 -2.90
N GLU A 178 1.38 21.36 -2.37
CA GLU A 178 1.77 21.39 -0.94
C GLU A 178 0.55 21.52 -0.01
N LYS A 179 -0.46 22.30 -0.42
CA LYS A 179 -1.65 22.50 0.41
C LYS A 179 -2.58 21.28 0.39
N VAL A 180 -2.65 20.58 -0.74
CA VAL A 180 -3.41 19.34 -0.84
C VAL A 180 -2.70 18.21 -0.09
N GLU A 181 -1.37 18.18 -0.12
CA GLU A 181 -0.56 17.28 0.70
C GLU A 181 -0.82 17.45 2.19
N GLU A 182 -0.82 18.69 2.70
CA GLU A 182 -1.19 18.99 4.09
C GLU A 182 -2.59 18.44 4.43
N TRP A 183 -3.58 18.67 3.57
CA TRP A 183 -4.94 18.16 3.80
C TRP A 183 -5.03 16.64 3.77
N CYS A 184 -4.31 15.98 2.85
CA CYS A 184 -4.25 14.52 2.81
C CYS A 184 -3.60 13.98 4.08
N GLU A 185 -2.52 14.58 4.55
CA GLU A 185 -1.85 14.20 5.79
C GLU A 185 -2.76 14.36 7.01
N GLU A 186 -3.41 15.52 7.17
CA GLU A 186 -4.36 15.73 8.27
C GLU A 186 -5.49 14.67 8.26
N ILE A 187 -5.99 14.29 7.09
CA ILE A 187 -7.01 13.23 6.97
C ILE A 187 -6.44 11.88 7.43
N LEU A 188 -5.23 11.55 6.99
CA LEU A 188 -4.58 10.28 7.33
C LEU A 188 -4.26 10.20 8.83
N ASP A 189 -3.80 11.29 9.44
CA ASP A 189 -3.55 11.40 10.88
C ASP A 189 -4.83 11.24 11.68
N GLU A 190 -5.93 11.88 11.26
CA GLU A 190 -7.24 11.72 11.89
C GLU A 190 -7.74 10.26 11.81
N MET A 191 -7.40 9.53 10.74
CA MET A 191 -7.87 8.17 10.49
C MET A 191 -7.02 7.09 11.14
N PHE A 192 -5.70 7.25 11.14
CA PHE A 192 -4.74 6.21 11.50
C PHE A 192 -3.87 6.59 12.71
N GLY A 193 -3.74 7.89 13.00
CA GLY A 193 -2.88 8.42 14.03
C GLY A 193 -1.52 8.85 13.49
N GLU A 194 -1.01 9.95 14.04
CA GLU A 194 0.25 10.61 13.65
C GLU A 194 1.44 9.65 13.66
N ASP A 195 1.58 8.81 14.69
CA ASP A 195 2.68 7.83 14.79
C ASP A 195 2.75 6.86 13.58
N ILE A 196 1.60 6.48 13.02
CA ILE A 196 1.54 5.58 11.85
C ILE A 196 1.98 6.32 10.59
N ILE A 197 1.50 7.56 10.42
CA ILE A 197 1.79 8.36 9.23
C ILE A 197 3.23 8.83 9.24
N GLU A 198 3.75 9.23 10.40
CA GLU A 198 5.16 9.55 10.57
C GLU A 198 6.03 8.35 10.17
N LYS A 199 5.75 7.15 10.71
CA LYS A 199 6.53 5.95 10.37
C LYS A 199 6.39 5.50 8.91
N TRP A 200 5.26 5.78 8.28
CA TRP A 200 5.06 5.47 6.86
C TRP A 200 5.88 6.44 6.00
N LYS A 201 5.76 7.75 6.22
CA LYS A 201 6.25 8.77 5.29
C LYS A 201 7.70 9.22 5.55
N TYR A 202 8.17 9.20 6.79
CA TYR A 202 9.40 9.87 7.25
C TYR A 202 10.38 8.90 7.92
#